data_AF-A0A7L2Z927-F1
#
_entry.id   AF-A0A7L2Z927-F1
#
_cell.length_a   1.000
_cell.length_b   1.000
_cell.length_c   1.000
_cell.angle_alpha   90.00
_cell.angle_beta   90.00
_cell.angle_gamma   90.00
#
_symmetry.space_group_name_H-M   'P 1'
#
loop_
_entity.id
_entity.type
_entity.pdbx_description
1 polymer ?
#
loop_
_entity_poly.entity_id
_entity_poly.type
_entity_poly.pdbx_seq_one_letter_code
_entity_poly.pdbx_strand_id
1 'polypeptide(L)'
;MMAIRELKVCLLGDTGVGKSSIVCRFVQDHFDHNISPTIGASFMTKTVPCGNELHKFLIWDTAGQERFHSLAPMYYRGSAAAVIVYDITKQDSFHTLKKWVKELKEHGPENIVMAIAGNKCDLSDIR
;
A
#
# COMPACT_ATOMS: atom_id res chain seq x y z
N MET A 1 -18.74 -23.65 9.26
CA MET A 1 -17.49 -23.26 8.57
C MET A 1 -17.43 -21.74 8.57
N MET A 2 -16.35 -21.12 9.06
CA MET A 2 -16.21 -19.66 9.01
C MET A 2 -16.19 -19.19 7.55
N ALA A 3 -16.99 -18.17 7.22
CA ALA A 3 -17.00 -17.60 5.87
C ALA A 3 -15.65 -16.92 5.60
N ILE A 4 -15.10 -17.14 4.40
CA ILE A 4 -13.86 -16.49 3.95
C ILE A 4 -14.23 -15.39 2.97
N ARG A 5 -13.78 -14.16 3.26
CA ARG A 5 -13.92 -13.01 2.38
C ARG A 5 -12.55 -12.60 1.84
N GLU A 6 -12.39 -12.63 0.52
CA GLU A 6 -11.17 -12.16 -0.13
C GLU A 6 -11.25 -10.66 -0.42
N LEU A 7 -10.17 -9.94 -0.10
CA LEU A 7 -10.09 -8.48 -0.25
C LEU A 7 -8.79 -8.12 -0.97
N LYS A 8 -8.89 -7.64 -2.21
CA LYS A 8 -7.74 -7.09 -2.93
C LYS A 8 -7.39 -5.71 -2.39
N VAL A 9 -6.13 -5.53 -2.00
CA VAL A 9 -5.58 -4.26 -1.50
C VAL A 9 -4.31 -3.94 -2.26
N CYS A 10 -4.11 -2.68 -2.66
CA CYS A 10 -2.85 -2.22 -3.23
C CYS A 10 -2.22 -1.12 -2.38
N LEU A 11 -0.89 -1.10 -2.32
CA LEU A 11 -0.13 -0.02 -1.72
C LEU A 11 0.45 0.87 -2.81
N LEU A 12 0.24 2.19 -2.70
CA LEU A 12 0.73 3.20 -3.64
C LEU A 12 1.57 4.25 -2.90
N GLY A 13 2.41 4.99 -3.62
CA GLY A 13 3.32 5.99 -3.06
C GLY A 13 4.74 5.88 -3.60
N ASP A 14 5.59 6.85 -3.28
CA ASP A 14 6.94 6.95 -3.83
C ASP A 14 7.88 5.82 -3.42
N THR A 15 9.01 5.72 -4.10
CA THR A 15 10.09 4.80 -3.70
C THR A 15 10.64 5.22 -2.35
N GLY A 16 10.88 4.25 -1.47
CA GLY A 16 11.52 4.50 -0.17
C GLY A 16 10.60 5.08 0.92
N VAL A 17 9.30 5.26 0.65
CA VAL A 17 8.32 5.66 1.69
C VAL A 17 7.99 4.52 2.67
N GLY A 18 8.34 3.28 2.33
CA GLY A 18 8.21 2.11 3.21
C GLY A 18 6.97 1.23 2.97
N LYS A 19 6.38 1.25 1.77
CA LYS A 19 5.29 0.35 1.37
C LYS A 19 5.63 -1.12 1.64
N SER A 20 6.76 -1.58 1.11
CA SER A 20 7.26 -2.96 1.29
C SER A 20 7.52 -3.29 2.76
N SER A 21 8.03 -2.34 3.55
CA SER A 21 8.23 -2.51 4.99
C SER A 21 6.91 -2.70 5.75
N ILE A 22 5.86 -1.93 5.40
CA ILE A 22 4.52 -2.09 5.97
C ILE A 22 3.95 -3.46 5.62
N VAL A 23 4.05 -3.88 4.35
CA VAL A 23 3.53 -5.19 3.92
C VAL A 23 4.29 -6.33 4.59
N CYS A 24 5.63 -6.25 4.66
CA CYS A 24 6.45 -7.25 5.34
C CYS A 24 6.11 -7.33 6.83
N ARG A 25 6.03 -6.18 7.52
CA ARG A 25 5.62 -6.14 8.93
C ARG A 25 4.23 -6.71 9.13
N PHE A 26 3.28 -6.38 8.27
CA PHE A 26 1.93 -6.92 8.38
C PHE A 26 1.89 -8.43 8.13
N VAL A 27 2.54 -8.93 7.08
CA VAL A 27 2.44 -10.34 6.66
C VAL A 27 3.31 -11.26 7.49
N GLN A 28 4.53 -10.85 7.81
CA GLN A 28 5.59 -11.69 8.38
C GLN A 28 5.99 -11.30 9.82
N ASP A 29 5.45 -10.19 10.34
CA ASP A 29 5.90 -9.57 11.60
C ASP A 29 7.42 -9.32 11.65
N HIS A 30 8.00 -8.97 10.50
CA HIS A 30 9.42 -8.73 10.34
C HIS A 30 9.69 -7.31 9.83
N PHE A 31 10.84 -6.76 10.20
CA PHE A 31 11.33 -5.49 9.68
C PHE A 31 12.81 -5.61 9.34
N ASP A 32 13.12 -5.30 8.08
CA ASP A 32 14.47 -5.26 7.54
C ASP A 32 14.82 -3.82 7.17
N HIS A 33 15.90 -3.30 7.76
CA HIS A 33 16.43 -1.98 7.46
C HIS A 33 16.97 -1.86 6.02
N ASN A 34 17.32 -2.98 5.39
CA ASN A 34 17.97 -3.03 4.08
C ASN A 34 17.03 -3.56 2.98
N ILE A 35 15.71 -3.43 3.17
CA ILE A 35 14.73 -3.87 2.17
C ILE A 35 14.97 -3.16 0.84
N SER A 36 15.19 -3.95 -0.22
CA SER A 36 15.43 -3.41 -1.55
C SER A 36 14.13 -2.83 -2.16
N PRO A 37 14.21 -1.77 -2.99
CA PRO A 37 13.05 -1.23 -3.67
C PRO A 37 12.35 -2.28 -4.55
N THR A 38 11.02 -2.36 -4.44
CA THR A 38 10.21 -3.23 -5.29
C THR A 38 10.33 -2.81 -6.76
N ILE A 39 10.61 -3.79 -7.63
CA ILE A 39 10.60 -3.64 -9.09
C ILE A 39 9.25 -4.13 -9.62
N GLY A 40 8.51 -3.28 -10.35
CA GLY A 40 7.16 -3.61 -10.80
C GLY A 40 6.16 -3.71 -9.65
N ALA A 41 5.90 -4.92 -9.15
CA ALA A 41 5.11 -5.16 -7.93
C ALA A 41 5.42 -6.52 -7.31
N SER A 42 5.17 -6.65 -6.01
CA SER A 42 5.17 -7.89 -5.25
C SER A 42 3.75 -8.24 -4.78
N PHE A 43 3.45 -9.53 -4.70
CA PHE A 43 2.17 -10.04 -4.26
C PHE A 43 2.33 -10.86 -2.98
N MET A 44 1.57 -10.51 -1.94
CA MET A 44 1.54 -11.23 -0.67
C MET A 44 0.10 -11.49 -0.22
N THR A 45 -0.10 -12.49 0.64
CA THR A 45 -1.42 -12.75 1.23
C THR A 45 -1.34 -12.86 2.74
N LYS A 46 -2.38 -12.40 3.44
CA LYS A 46 -2.56 -12.64 4.88
C LYS A 46 -4.04 -12.85 5.18
N THR A 47 -4.34 -13.89 5.94
CA THR A 47 -5.68 -14.13 6.47
C THR A 47 -5.76 -13.63 7.91
N VAL A 48 -6.75 -12.81 8.21
CA VAL A 48 -6.98 -12.22 9.54
C VAL A 48 -8.40 -12.58 10.00
N PRO A 49 -8.59 -13.10 11.23
CA PRO A 49 -9.92 -13.30 11.78
C PRO A 49 -10.56 -11.96 12.14
N CYS A 50 -11.84 -11.79 11.80
CA CYS A 50 -12.64 -10.62 12.14
C CYS A 50 -14.04 -11.08 12.56
N GLY A 51 -14.30 -11.08 13.86
CA GLY A 51 -15.55 -11.64 14.40
C GLY A 51 -15.71 -13.11 14.02
N ASN A 52 -16.79 -13.42 13.28
CA ASN A 52 -17.11 -14.78 12.82
C ASN A 52 -16.65 -15.07 11.38
N GLU A 53 -15.88 -14.16 10.77
CA GLU A 53 -15.38 -14.25 9.41
C GLU A 53 -13.85 -14.32 9.37
N LEU A 54 -13.31 -14.88 8.28
CA LEU A 54 -11.90 -14.83 7.94
C LEU A 54 -11.71 -13.90 6.74
N HIS A 55 -10.90 -12.86 6.90
CA HIS A 55 -10.59 -11.91 5.84
C HIS A 55 -9.24 -12.23 5.24
N LYS A 56 -9.21 -12.69 3.99
CA LYS A 56 -7.99 -12.96 3.25
C LYS A 56 -7.63 -11.75 2.40
N PHE A 57 -6.60 -11.02 2.82
CA PHE A 57 -6.06 -9.90 2.07
C PHE A 57 -5.16 -10.40 0.94
N LEU A 58 -5.42 -9.94 -0.28
CA LEU A 58 -4.61 -10.13 -1.47
C LEU A 58 -3.87 -8.81 -1.73
N ILE A 59 -2.62 -8.72 -1.28
CA ILE A 59 -1.88 -7.47 -1.12
C ILE A 59 -0.91 -7.29 -2.28
N TRP A 60 -1.06 -6.17 -2.99
CA TRP A 60 -0.15 -5.72 -4.04
C TRP A 60 0.74 -4.60 -3.51
N ASP A 61 2.02 -4.90 -3.27
CA ASP A 61 3.05 -3.90 -3.00
C ASP A 61 3.61 -3.40 -4.34
N THR A 62 3.35 -2.15 -4.71
CA THR A 62 3.77 -1.63 -6.02
C THR A 62 5.13 -0.95 -5.97
N ALA A 63 5.81 -0.90 -7.10
CA ALA A 63 6.95 -0.01 -7.27
C ALA A 63 6.49 1.44 -7.08
N GLY A 64 7.38 2.24 -6.47
CA GLY A 64 7.18 3.69 -6.33
C GLY A 64 8.08 4.49 -7.26
N GLN A 65 8.70 3.86 -8.26
CA GLN A 65 9.55 4.56 -9.23
C GLN A 65 8.66 5.05 -10.36
N GLU A 66 8.85 6.30 -10.77
CA GLU A 66 8.03 6.95 -11.79
C GLU A 66 7.97 6.16 -13.11
N ARG A 67 9.07 5.51 -13.51
CA ARG A 67 9.11 4.66 -14.71
C ARG A 67 8.10 3.50 -14.72
N PHE A 68 7.59 3.09 -13.56
CA PHE A 68 6.56 2.06 -13.42
C PHE A 68 5.16 2.62 -13.17
N HIS A 69 5.00 3.95 -13.15
CA HIS A 69 3.73 4.60 -12.87
C HIS A 69 2.62 4.21 -13.86
N SER A 70 2.96 3.99 -15.14
CA SER A 70 2.02 3.49 -16.16
C SER A 70 1.44 2.10 -15.86
N LEU A 71 2.04 1.35 -14.93
CA LEU A 71 1.53 0.07 -14.43
C LEU A 71 0.61 0.23 -13.21
N ALA A 72 0.47 1.41 -12.61
CA ALA A 72 -0.43 1.58 -11.48
C ALA A 72 -1.89 1.15 -11.75
N PRO A 73 -2.47 1.43 -12.93
CA PRO A 73 -3.83 1.00 -13.25
C PRO A 73 -4.09 -0.50 -13.15
N MET A 74 -3.11 -1.35 -13.46
CA MET A 74 -3.29 -2.80 -13.29
C MET A 74 -3.35 -3.23 -11.81
N TYR A 75 -2.71 -2.48 -10.92
CA TYR A 75 -2.66 -2.85 -9.49
C TYR A 75 -3.90 -2.41 -8.73
N TYR A 76 -4.43 -1.20 -8.95
CA TYR A 76 -5.64 -0.74 -8.26
C TYR A 76 -6.94 -1.23 -8.92
N ARG A 77 -6.91 -1.76 -10.15
CA ARG A 77 -8.11 -2.33 -10.80
C ARG A 77 -8.69 -3.47 -9.96
N GLY A 78 -9.96 -3.34 -9.57
CA GLY A 78 -10.66 -4.33 -8.74
C GLY A 78 -10.16 -4.41 -7.29
N SER A 79 -9.32 -3.46 -6.85
CA SER A 79 -8.97 -3.35 -5.43
C SER A 79 -10.16 -2.84 -4.63
N ALA A 80 -10.43 -3.50 -3.50
CA ALA A 80 -11.40 -3.03 -2.51
C ALA A 80 -10.85 -1.83 -1.73
N ALA A 81 -9.53 -1.76 -1.55
CA ALA A 81 -8.87 -0.64 -0.90
C ALA A 81 -7.51 -0.30 -1.51
N ALA A 82 -7.11 0.96 -1.39
CA ALA A 82 -5.76 1.43 -1.65
C ALA A 82 -5.20 2.10 -0.39
N VAL A 83 -3.99 1.71 0.01
CA VAL A 83 -3.22 2.39 1.06
C VAL A 83 -2.17 3.25 0.38
N ILE A 84 -2.32 4.57 0.50
CA ILE A 84 -1.41 5.55 -0.10
C ILE A 84 -0.43 5.98 0.98
N VAL A 85 0.83 5.61 0.80
CA VAL A 85 1.89 5.77 1.80
C VAL A 85 2.76 6.98 1.44
N TYR A 86 3.04 7.82 2.42
CA TYR A 86 4.07 8.85 2.34
C TYR A 86 5.03 8.74 3.52
N ASP A 87 6.20 9.34 3.39
CA ASP A 87 7.22 9.42 4.44
C ASP A 87 7.06 10.76 5.17
N ILE A 88 6.82 10.74 6.48
CA ILE A 88 6.58 11.98 7.24
C ILE A 88 7.80 12.90 7.27
N THR A 89 9.00 12.37 7.03
CA THR A 89 10.27 13.13 7.00
C THR A 89 10.56 13.72 5.61
N LYS A 90 9.73 13.42 4.60
CA LYS A 90 9.94 13.88 3.21
C LYS A 90 8.68 14.52 2.64
N GLN A 91 8.64 15.85 2.67
CA GLN A 91 7.50 16.63 2.20
C GLN A 91 7.11 16.33 0.75
N ASP A 92 8.07 16.07 -0.14
CA ASP A 92 7.78 15.74 -1.55
C ASP A 92 6.94 14.47 -1.69
N SER A 93 7.13 13.48 -0.81
CA SER A 93 6.33 12.26 -0.83
C SER A 93 4.85 12.53 -0.50
N PHE A 94 4.57 13.56 0.30
CA PHE A 94 3.21 14.02 0.57
C PHE A 94 2.60 14.74 -0.64
N HIS A 95 3.40 15.48 -1.40
CA HIS A 95 2.94 16.05 -2.68
C HIS A 95 2.59 14.96 -3.69
N THR A 96 3.41 13.91 -3.79
CA THR A 96 3.10 12.77 -4.67
C THR A 96 1.86 12.00 -4.20
N LEU A 97 1.65 11.84 -2.88
CA LEU A 97 0.43 11.25 -2.34
C LEU A 97 -0.84 11.95 -2.88
N LYS A 98 -0.85 13.28 -3.01
CA LYS A 98 -2.00 14.00 -3.57
C LYS A 98 -2.28 13.64 -5.03
N LYS A 99 -1.22 13.35 -5.81
CA LYS A 99 -1.36 12.87 -7.19
C LYS A 99 -2.02 11.49 -7.22
N TRP A 100 -1.60 10.58 -6.34
CA TRP A 100 -2.22 9.26 -6.20
C TRP A 100 -3.69 9.32 -5.78
N VAL A 101 -4.05 10.22 -4.85
CA VAL A 101 -5.45 10.46 -4.47
C VAL A 101 -6.26 10.94 -5.67
N LYS A 102 -5.72 11.87 -6.46
CA LYS A 102 -6.39 12.36 -7.67
C LYS A 102 -6.58 11.24 -8.69
N GLU A 103 -5.54 10.45 -8.95
CA GLU A 103 -5.59 9.33 -9.88
C GLU A 103 -6.65 8.29 -9.51
N LEU A 104 -6.71 7.89 -8.23
CA LEU A 104 -7.72 6.94 -7.77
C LEU A 104 -9.15 7.48 -7.84
N LYS A 105 -9.33 8.80 -7.66
CA LYS A 105 -10.64 9.43 -7.84
C LYS A 105 -11.07 9.47 -9.31
N GLU A 106 -10.13 9.66 -10.22
CA GLU A 106 -10.43 9.79 -11.66
C GLU A 106 -10.51 8.44 -12.37
N HIS A 107 -9.71 7.46 -11.95
CA HIS A 107 -9.51 6.21 -12.69
C HIS A 107 -9.65 4.95 -11.83
N GLY A 108 -9.77 5.09 -10.51
CA GLY A 108 -9.93 3.97 -9.59
C GLY A 108 -11.32 3.35 -9.62
N PRO A 109 -11.52 2.19 -8.97
CA PRO A 109 -12.85 1.62 -8.76
C PRO A 109 -13.76 2.59 -8.00
N GLU A 110 -15.03 2.67 -8.39
CA GLU A 110 -16.02 3.62 -7.83
C GLU A 110 -16.13 3.57 -6.30
N ASN A 111 -16.05 2.37 -5.72
CA ASN A 111 -16.17 2.12 -4.28
C ASN A 111 -14.85 1.79 -3.59
N ILE A 112 -13.70 2.20 -4.17
CA ILE A 112 -12.41 1.93 -3.54
C ILE A 112 -12.26 2.70 -2.23
N VAL A 113 -11.97 1.99 -1.14
CA VAL A 113 -11.62 2.62 0.14
C VAL A 113 -10.19 3.14 0.05
N MET A 114 -10.00 4.46 0.20
CA MET A 114 -8.68 5.08 0.23
C MET A 114 -8.26 5.33 1.68
N ALA A 115 -7.11 4.77 2.07
CA ALA A 115 -6.46 5.04 3.35
C ALA A 115 -5.12 5.76 3.13
N ILE A 116 -4.83 6.78 3.94
CA ILE A 116 -3.54 7.49 3.91
C ILE A 116 -2.70 7.02 5.09
N ALA A 117 -1.46 6.62 4.81
CA ALA A 117 -0.49 6.21 5.83
C ALA A 117 0.73 7.15 5.81
N GLY A 118 0.92 7.92 6.89
CA GLY A 118 2.18 8.62 7.16
C GLY A 118 3.13 7.67 7.86
N ASN A 119 4.13 7.19 7.13
CA ASN A 119 5.09 6.22 7.63
C ASN A 119 6.33 6.89 8.23
N LYS A 120 7.13 6.11 8.98
CA LYS A 120 8.34 6.53 9.69
C LYS A 120 8.06 7.47 10.87
N CYS A 121 6.98 7.20 11.60
CA CYS A 121 6.59 7.98 12.78
C CYS A 121 7.60 7.89 13.93
N ASP A 122 8.43 6.85 13.95
CA ASP A 122 9.61 6.72 14.79
C ASP A 122 10.65 7.84 14.57
N LEU A 123 10.61 8.52 13.42
CA LEU A 123 11.48 9.66 13.06
C LEU A 123 10.78 11.02 13.18
N SER A 124 9.70 11.10 13.95
CA SER A 124 8.87 12.33 14.04
C SER A 124 9.62 13.58 14.51
N ASP A 125 10.72 13.43 15.24
CA ASP A 125 11.58 14.55 15.68
C ASP A 125 12.36 15.22 14.52
N ILE A 126 12.45 14.56 13.36
CA ILE A 126 13.18 15.02 12.16
C ILE A 126 12.21 15.65 11.13
N ARG A 127 10.92 15.75 11.48
CA ARG A 127 9.87 16.25 10.58
C ARG A 127 10.01 17.73 10.22
#